data_AF-A0A8C1IAG6-F1
#
_entry.id   AF-A0A8C1IAG6-F1
#
_cell.length_a   1.000
_cell.length_b   1.000
_cell.length_c   1.000
_cell.angle_alpha   90.00
_cell.angle_beta   90.00
_cell.angle_gamma   90.00
#
_symmetry.space_group_name_H-M   'P 1'
#
loop_
_entity.id
_entity.type
_entity.pdbx_description
1 polymer ?
#
loop_
_entity_poly.entity_id
_entity_poly.type
_entity_poly.pdbx_seq_one_letter_code
_entity_poly.pdbx_strand_id
1 'polypeptide(L)'
;MVRTWAEKEIRNLIRLQTAQIPSPEPIMLRCHVLVMSFIGRDDMYACAVLSESKAQEPYLQIIQNMRIMYNEARLVHADLSEFNMLYHNGDAYIIDVSQSVEHDHPHALEFLRKDCNIINVNVNFFQKHNVAVMTVRELFEFITDPSITSDNINQYLDKAMEIASERTAEDRSSQDKVDEEVFKKAYIPRTLTEVTHYERDVDTMLKKKEEASSEDTNTDNILYQTVTGLRKDLSGVQTVRRMPFLFLRRPYELCSWVVRISLYFCVFQERKKMVKEAQREKRKNKVPKHEKKSKEKVAKIKKGR
;
A
#
# COMPACT_ATOMS: atom_id res chain seq x y z
N MET A 1 -26.61 1.07 6.42
CA MET A 1 -25.94 0.63 5.18
C MET A 1 -25.28 1.81 4.46
N VAL A 2 -26.02 2.86 4.06
CA VAL A 2 -25.43 4.02 3.37
C VAL A 2 -24.49 4.84 4.27
N ARG A 3 -24.88 5.09 5.52
CA ARG A 3 -24.03 5.81 6.50
C ARG A 3 -22.66 5.15 6.71
N THR A 4 -22.63 3.82 6.81
CA THR A 4 -21.39 3.06 7.01
C THR A 4 -20.46 3.12 5.80
N TRP A 5 -21.02 3.34 4.59
CA TRP A 5 -20.22 3.55 3.39
C TRP A 5 -19.58 4.93 3.38
N ALA A 6 -20.33 5.98 3.72
CA ALA A 6 -19.78 7.32 3.83
C ALA A 6 -18.71 7.42 4.95
N GLU A 7 -18.89 6.67 6.06
CA GLU A 7 -17.87 6.52 7.12
C GLU A 7 -16.62 5.76 6.65
N LYS A 8 -16.76 4.84 5.69
CA LYS A 8 -15.64 4.12 5.06
C LYS A 8 -14.89 5.03 4.09
N GLU A 9 -15.61 5.76 3.25
CA GLU A 9 -15.06 6.70 2.27
C GLU A 9 -14.20 7.77 2.94
N ILE A 10 -14.71 8.44 3.98
CA ILE A 10 -13.92 9.45 4.71
C ILE A 10 -12.65 8.86 5.32
N ARG A 11 -12.71 7.62 5.85
CA ARG A 11 -11.56 6.94 6.43
C ARG A 11 -10.50 6.65 5.37
N ASN A 12 -10.94 6.21 4.20
CA ASN A 12 -10.05 5.91 3.08
C ASN A 12 -9.41 7.20 2.54
N LEU A 13 -10.18 8.29 2.37
CA LEU A 13 -9.63 9.59 1.98
C LEU A 13 -8.58 10.10 2.98
N ILE A 14 -8.83 9.98 4.29
CA ILE A 14 -7.83 10.37 5.31
C ILE A 14 -6.53 9.56 5.17
N ARG A 15 -6.62 8.27 4.84
CA ARG A 15 -5.44 7.42 4.61
C ARG A 15 -4.66 7.86 3.38
N LEU A 16 -5.35 8.19 2.29
CA LEU A 16 -4.71 8.71 1.07
C LEU A 16 -4.00 10.04 1.32
N GLN A 17 -4.63 10.96 2.05
CA GLN A 17 -4.01 12.24 2.44
C GLN A 17 -2.77 12.04 3.30
N THR A 18 -2.83 11.10 4.25
CA THR A 18 -1.68 10.77 5.11
C THR A 18 -0.51 10.20 4.30
N ALA A 19 -0.82 9.44 3.25
CA ALA A 19 0.15 8.88 2.31
C ALA A 19 0.57 9.86 1.20
N GLN A 20 0.13 11.13 1.26
CA GLN A 20 0.45 12.19 0.28
C GLN A 20 0.01 11.87 -1.15
N ILE A 21 -1.07 11.08 -1.32
CA ILE A 21 -1.65 10.80 -2.63
C ILE A 21 -2.63 11.93 -2.99
N PRO A 22 -2.51 12.54 -4.18
CA PRO A 22 -3.46 13.54 -4.65
C PRO A 22 -4.89 12.97 -4.65
N SER A 23 -5.72 13.49 -3.75
CA SER A 23 -7.10 13.07 -3.56
C SER A 23 -7.89 14.23 -2.94
N PRO A 24 -9.24 14.20 -2.98
CA PRO A 24 -10.05 15.21 -2.31
C PRO A 24 -9.79 15.22 -0.79
N GLU A 25 -9.58 16.39 -0.20
CA GLU A 25 -9.45 16.53 1.25
C GLU A 25 -10.85 16.46 1.89
N PRO A 26 -11.12 15.52 2.81
CA PRO A 26 -12.41 15.43 3.46
C PRO A 26 -12.54 16.50 4.56
N ILE A 27 -13.57 17.35 4.46
CA ILE A 27 -13.82 18.46 5.39
C ILE A 27 -14.78 18.04 6.49
N MET A 28 -15.92 17.45 6.11
CA MET A 28 -16.97 17.10 7.07
C MET A 28 -17.84 15.95 6.57
N LEU A 29 -18.12 14.99 7.46
CA LEU A 29 -19.14 13.97 7.25
C LEU A 29 -20.35 14.21 8.19
N ARG A 30 -21.56 14.17 7.62
CA ARG A 30 -22.83 14.17 8.35
C ARG A 30 -23.75 13.09 7.81
N CYS A 31 -23.91 12.00 8.56
CA CYS A 31 -24.70 10.83 8.18
C CYS A 31 -24.22 10.19 6.86
N HIS A 32 -24.76 10.60 5.72
CA HIS A 32 -24.40 10.11 4.38
C HIS A 32 -23.92 11.24 3.46
N VAL A 33 -23.86 12.49 3.96
CA VAL A 33 -23.40 13.64 3.20
C VAL A 33 -21.94 13.89 3.57
N LEU A 34 -21.05 13.67 2.60
CA LEU A 34 -19.63 13.95 2.70
C LEU A 34 -19.33 15.25 1.97
N VAL A 35 -18.69 16.19 2.68
CA VAL A 35 -18.17 17.44 2.13
C VAL A 35 -16.66 17.31 2.04
N MET A 36 -16.11 17.55 0.85
CA MET A 36 -14.68 17.43 0.52
C MET A 36 -14.24 18.59 -0.37
N SER A 37 -12.93 18.75 -0.55
CA SER A 37 -12.36 19.76 -1.44
C SER A 37 -12.82 19.55 -2.88
N PHE A 38 -13.18 20.64 -3.55
CA PHE A 38 -13.48 20.61 -4.98
C PHE A 38 -12.19 20.52 -5.80
N ILE A 39 -12.18 19.67 -6.83
CA ILE A 39 -11.06 19.50 -7.75
C ILE A 39 -11.46 20.12 -9.10
N GLY A 40 -10.96 21.32 -9.38
CA GLY A 40 -11.34 22.09 -10.57
C GLY A 40 -10.92 23.56 -10.49
N ARG A 41 -11.22 24.32 -11.55
CA ARG A 41 -11.02 25.78 -11.62
C ARG A 41 -12.32 26.45 -12.05
N ASP A 42 -12.63 27.60 -11.47
CA ASP A 42 -13.76 28.48 -11.87
C ASP A 42 -15.09 27.73 -12.07
N ASP A 43 -15.49 26.92 -11.09
CA ASP A 43 -16.69 26.07 -11.10
C ASP A 43 -16.75 24.99 -12.21
N MET A 44 -15.67 24.82 -12.97
CA MET A 44 -15.48 23.70 -13.90
C MET A 44 -14.74 22.57 -13.22
N TYR A 45 -15.32 21.36 -13.28
CA TYR A 45 -14.67 20.15 -12.83
C TYR A 45 -13.39 19.89 -13.64
N ALA A 46 -12.37 19.34 -12.98
CA ALA A 46 -11.15 18.90 -13.67
C ALA A 46 -11.51 17.94 -14.81
N CYS A 47 -11.07 18.26 -16.03
CA CYS A 47 -11.36 17.46 -17.21
C CYS A 47 -10.36 16.30 -17.31
N ALA A 48 -10.84 15.09 -17.58
CA ALA A 48 -10.02 13.89 -17.75
C ALA A 48 -9.17 13.87 -19.05
N VAL A 49 -9.12 14.98 -19.79
CA VAL A 49 -8.45 15.04 -21.10
C VAL A 49 -6.96 15.23 -20.90
N LEU A 50 -6.21 14.13 -20.98
CA LEU A 50 -4.77 14.15 -21.12
C LEU A 50 -4.40 14.73 -22.49
N SER A 51 -3.56 15.77 -22.52
CA SER A 51 -2.99 16.28 -23.76
C SER A 51 -1.96 15.29 -24.31
N GLU A 52 -2.00 15.02 -25.63
CA GLU A 52 -1.21 14.00 -26.33
C GLU A 52 0.30 14.06 -26.05
N SER A 53 0.87 15.25 -25.84
CA SER A 53 2.31 15.45 -25.63
C SER A 53 2.82 15.09 -24.23
N LYS A 54 1.93 14.80 -23.28
CA LYS A 54 2.28 14.57 -21.87
C LYS A 54 1.81 13.23 -21.33
N ALA A 55 1.41 12.26 -22.15
CA ALA A 55 0.77 11.03 -21.66
C ALA A 55 1.68 10.12 -20.78
N GLN A 56 3.01 10.25 -20.88
CA GLN A 56 3.98 9.44 -20.13
C GLN A 56 4.08 9.84 -18.64
N GLU A 57 4.11 11.15 -18.34
CA GLU A 57 4.17 11.68 -16.98
C GLU A 57 3.00 11.21 -16.07
N PRO A 58 1.72 11.33 -16.47
CA PRO A 58 0.59 10.91 -15.67
C PRO A 58 0.55 9.38 -15.54
N TYR A 59 1.01 8.62 -16.55
CA TYR A 59 1.12 7.17 -16.42
C TYR A 59 2.09 6.79 -15.28
N LEU A 60 3.29 7.39 -15.26
CA LEU A 60 4.27 7.18 -14.20
C LEU A 60 3.73 7.62 -12.84
N GLN A 61 3.00 8.73 -12.79
CA GLN A 61 2.37 9.21 -11.56
C GLN A 61 1.29 8.24 -11.05
N ILE A 62 0.45 7.70 -11.94
CA ILE A 62 -0.63 6.75 -11.57
C ILE A 62 -0.02 5.49 -10.96
N ILE A 63 0.98 4.88 -11.60
CA ILE A 63 1.60 3.65 -11.09
C ILE A 63 2.31 3.89 -9.75
N GLN A 64 2.93 5.06 -9.57
CA GLN A 64 3.55 5.46 -8.31
C GLN A 64 2.48 5.65 -7.22
N ASN A 65 1.37 6.33 -7.54
CA ASN A 65 0.24 6.51 -6.63
C ASN A 65 -0.37 5.16 -6.21
N MET A 66 -0.53 4.21 -7.14
CA MET A 66 -0.98 2.85 -6.81
C MET A 66 -0.02 2.15 -5.84
N ARG A 67 1.29 2.28 -6.08
CA ARG A 67 2.31 1.71 -5.19
C ARG A 67 2.23 2.30 -3.79
N ILE A 68 2.15 3.62 -3.69
CA ILE A 68 2.02 4.33 -2.40
C ILE A 68 0.69 3.94 -1.72
N MET A 69 -0.39 3.78 -2.49
CA MET A 69 -1.69 3.36 -1.96
C MET A 69 -1.61 1.96 -1.34
N TYR A 70 -0.93 1.03 -2.00
CA TYR A 70 -0.77 -0.33 -1.51
C TYR A 70 0.18 -0.41 -0.31
N ASN A 71 1.37 0.21 -0.40
CA ASN A 71 2.43 0.05 0.60
C ASN A 71 2.27 0.98 1.82
N GLU A 72 1.98 2.26 1.59
CA GLU A 72 1.88 3.26 2.66
C GLU A 72 0.45 3.36 3.18
N ALA A 73 -0.53 3.52 2.28
CA ALA A 73 -1.93 3.65 2.68
C ALA A 73 -2.57 2.31 3.05
N ARG A 74 -1.95 1.16 2.72
CA ARG A 74 -2.45 -0.21 2.96
C ARG A 74 -3.84 -0.47 2.36
N LEU A 75 -4.10 0.12 1.21
CA LEU A 75 -5.37 0.08 0.51
C LEU A 75 -5.19 -0.42 -0.92
N VAL A 76 -6.23 -1.09 -1.41
CA VAL A 76 -6.43 -1.41 -2.82
C VAL A 76 -7.69 -0.66 -3.26
N HIS A 77 -7.61 0.05 -4.38
CA HIS A 77 -8.72 0.87 -4.85
C HIS A 77 -9.97 0.04 -5.19
N ALA A 78 -9.76 -1.10 -5.84
CA ALA A 78 -10.74 -2.11 -6.26
C ALA A 78 -11.71 -1.72 -7.38
N ASP A 79 -11.64 -0.48 -7.84
CA ASP A 79 -12.40 0.05 -8.98
C ASP A 79 -11.63 1.20 -9.65
N LEU A 80 -10.31 1.06 -9.79
CA LEU A 80 -9.49 2.13 -10.37
C LEU A 80 -9.59 2.09 -11.90
N SER A 81 -10.22 3.13 -12.46
CA SER A 81 -10.44 3.30 -13.89
C SER A 81 -10.22 4.76 -14.29
N GLU A 82 -10.19 5.03 -15.59
CA GLU A 82 -10.10 6.37 -16.18
C GLU A 82 -11.22 7.31 -15.71
N PHE A 83 -12.36 6.77 -15.29
CA PHE A 83 -13.49 7.54 -14.77
C PHE A 83 -13.27 8.00 -13.32
N ASN A 84 -12.46 7.25 -12.57
CA ASN A 84 -12.14 7.52 -11.16
C ASN A 84 -10.79 8.24 -11.00
N MET A 85 -10.25 8.79 -12.09
CA MET A 85 -9.04 9.61 -12.11
C MET A 85 -9.34 10.98 -12.72
N LEU A 86 -8.98 12.04 -12.00
CA LEU A 86 -9.11 13.42 -12.48
C LEU A 86 -7.73 14.00 -12.75
N TYR A 87 -7.56 14.70 -13.86
CA TYR A 87 -6.30 15.38 -14.16
C TYR A 87 -6.43 16.88 -13.90
N HIS A 88 -5.63 17.42 -12.99
CA HIS A 88 -5.68 18.83 -12.63
C HIS A 88 -4.27 19.40 -12.40
N ASN A 89 -3.96 20.51 -13.07
CA ASN A 89 -2.70 21.25 -12.92
C ASN A 89 -1.40 20.45 -13.08
N GLY A 90 -1.42 19.32 -13.80
CA GLY A 90 -0.24 18.47 -13.96
C GLY A 90 -0.32 17.15 -13.19
N ASP A 91 -1.21 17.07 -12.21
CA ASP A 91 -1.31 15.93 -11.29
C ASP A 91 -2.58 15.09 -11.51
N ALA A 92 -2.43 13.77 -11.35
CA ALA A 92 -3.51 12.80 -11.35
C ALA A 92 -4.09 12.61 -9.93
N TYR A 93 -5.33 13.05 -9.76
CA TYR A 93 -6.11 12.90 -8.54
C TYR A 93 -6.94 11.62 -8.58
N ILE A 94 -6.91 10.85 -7.50
CA ILE A 94 -7.72 9.64 -7.33
C ILE A 94 -8.99 9.98 -6.55
N ILE A 95 -10.13 9.56 -7.08
CA ILE A 95 -11.46 9.78 -6.48
C ILE A 95 -12.22 8.46 -6.33
N ASP A 96 -13.35 8.52 -5.62
CA ASP A 96 -14.25 7.39 -5.36
C ASP A 96 -13.59 6.17 -4.70
N VAL A 97 -13.10 6.38 -3.47
CA VAL A 97 -12.47 5.33 -2.65
C VAL A 97 -13.47 4.64 -1.71
N SER A 98 -14.75 4.71 -2.06
CA SER A 98 -15.84 4.08 -1.28
C SER A 98 -15.73 2.56 -1.30
N GLN A 99 -15.37 1.98 -2.45
CA GLN A 99 -15.22 0.54 -2.62
C GLN A 99 -13.87 0.01 -2.16
N SER A 100 -12.87 0.87 -1.95
CA SER A 100 -11.51 0.45 -1.63
C SER A 100 -11.44 -0.48 -0.42
N VAL A 101 -10.61 -1.50 -0.54
CA VAL A 101 -10.44 -2.56 0.46
C VAL A 101 -9.05 -2.50 1.08
N GLU A 102 -8.93 -3.03 2.28
CA GLU A 102 -7.62 -3.18 2.91
C GLU A 102 -6.82 -4.30 2.23
N HIS A 103 -5.49 -4.17 2.23
CA HIS A 103 -4.60 -5.21 1.68
C HIS A 103 -4.79 -6.60 2.36
N ASP A 104 -5.27 -6.62 3.61
CA ASP A 104 -5.58 -7.84 4.39
C ASP A 104 -6.90 -8.52 3.98
N HIS A 105 -7.65 -7.98 3.02
CA HIS A 105 -8.90 -8.59 2.54
C HIS A 105 -8.63 -9.86 1.70
N PRO A 106 -9.43 -10.94 1.81
CA PRO A 106 -9.21 -12.19 1.07
C PRO A 106 -9.11 -11.99 -0.46
N HIS A 107 -9.88 -11.05 -0.99
CA HIS A 107 -9.90 -10.71 -2.42
C HIS A 107 -9.02 -9.50 -2.77
N ALA A 108 -8.17 -8.99 -1.87
CA ALA A 108 -7.39 -7.77 -2.11
C ALA A 108 -6.50 -7.88 -3.37
N LEU A 109 -5.77 -8.98 -3.53
CA LEU A 109 -4.90 -9.19 -4.69
C LEU A 109 -5.70 -9.43 -5.98
N GLU A 110 -6.92 -9.95 -5.88
CA GLU A 110 -7.81 -10.10 -7.04
C GLU A 110 -8.28 -8.73 -7.53
N PHE A 111 -8.67 -7.85 -6.61
CA PHE A 111 -9.03 -6.47 -6.92
C PHE A 111 -7.85 -5.68 -7.47
N LEU A 112 -6.65 -5.83 -6.87
CA LEU A 112 -5.45 -5.16 -7.35
C LEU A 112 -5.10 -5.60 -8.79
N ARG A 113 -5.26 -6.90 -9.10
CA ARG A 113 -5.07 -7.40 -10.46
C ARG A 113 -6.08 -6.82 -11.45
N LYS A 114 -7.34 -6.64 -11.03
CA LYS A 114 -8.37 -5.98 -11.86
C LYS A 114 -8.01 -4.52 -12.12
N ASP A 115 -7.60 -3.78 -11.08
CA ASP A 115 -7.15 -2.38 -11.21
C ASP A 115 -5.94 -2.28 -12.17
N CYS A 116 -4.93 -3.14 -12.00
CA CYS A 116 -3.77 -3.19 -12.89
C CYS A 116 -4.18 -3.51 -14.34
N ASN A 117 -5.11 -4.44 -14.53
CA ASN A 117 -5.59 -4.80 -15.85
C ASN A 117 -6.40 -3.67 -16.51
N ILE A 118 -7.23 -2.92 -15.78
CA ILE A 118 -7.98 -1.79 -16.35
C ILE A 118 -7.01 -0.69 -16.80
N ILE A 119 -6.04 -0.34 -15.96
CA ILE A 119 -4.97 0.59 -16.34
C ILE A 119 -4.18 0.04 -17.53
N ASN A 120 -3.94 -1.27 -17.56
CA ASN A 120 -3.23 -1.92 -18.66
C ASN A 120 -4.09 -2.10 -19.93
N VAL A 121 -5.42 -2.07 -19.85
CA VAL A 121 -6.31 -2.13 -21.03
C VAL A 121 -6.46 -0.73 -21.63
N ASN A 122 -6.42 0.29 -20.76
CA ASN A 122 -6.20 1.68 -21.16
C ASN A 122 -4.82 1.91 -21.78
N VAL A 123 -3.95 0.90 -21.81
CA VAL A 123 -2.77 0.89 -22.68
C VAL A 123 -3.14 1.05 -24.13
N ASN A 124 -4.31 0.61 -24.61
CA ASN A 124 -4.70 0.93 -25.98
C ASN A 124 -4.86 2.45 -26.18
N PHE A 125 -5.16 3.22 -25.13
CA PHE A 125 -5.11 4.68 -25.15
C PHE A 125 -3.65 5.16 -25.08
N PHE A 126 -2.84 4.69 -24.14
CA PHE A 126 -1.44 5.12 -23.99
C PHE A 126 -0.51 4.68 -25.15
N GLN A 127 -0.73 3.50 -25.75
CA GLN A 127 -0.05 2.99 -26.95
C GLN A 127 -0.39 3.81 -28.17
N LYS A 128 -1.66 4.24 -28.34
CA LYS A 128 -2.02 5.22 -29.38
C LYS A 128 -1.25 6.54 -29.21
N HIS A 129 -0.80 6.83 -28.00
CA HIS A 129 0.02 7.99 -27.67
C HIS A 129 1.53 7.66 -27.52
N ASN A 130 2.01 6.55 -28.09
CA ASN A 130 3.42 6.13 -28.10
C ASN A 130 4.08 5.96 -26.72
N VAL A 131 3.31 5.65 -25.68
CA VAL A 131 3.87 5.33 -24.35
C VAL A 131 4.19 3.84 -24.29
N ALA A 132 5.45 3.50 -23.98
CA ALA A 132 5.87 2.15 -23.68
C ALA A 132 5.33 1.73 -22.31
N VAL A 133 4.29 0.89 -22.30
CA VAL A 133 3.63 0.44 -21.06
C VAL A 133 4.08 -0.95 -20.65
N MET A 134 4.26 -1.17 -19.35
CA MET A 134 4.57 -2.46 -18.73
C MET A 134 3.43 -3.48 -18.93
N THR A 135 3.70 -4.75 -18.68
CA THR A 135 2.65 -5.80 -18.63
C THR A 135 1.88 -5.78 -17.30
N VAL A 136 0.71 -6.44 -17.24
CA VAL A 136 -0.07 -6.54 -15.98
C VAL A 136 0.77 -7.18 -14.87
N ARG A 137 1.56 -8.21 -15.20
CA ARG A 137 2.42 -8.91 -14.25
C ARG A 137 3.51 -7.99 -13.70
N GLU A 138 4.23 -7.28 -14.57
CA GLU A 138 5.28 -6.36 -14.16
C GLU A 138 4.75 -5.22 -13.29
N LEU A 139 3.59 -4.67 -13.63
CA LEU A 139 2.94 -3.64 -12.82
C LEU A 139 2.52 -4.19 -11.44
N PHE A 140 1.95 -5.40 -11.42
CA PHE A 140 1.55 -6.04 -10.17
C PHE A 140 2.75 -6.35 -9.27
N GLU A 141 3.84 -6.87 -9.84
CA GLU A 141 5.10 -7.10 -9.12
C GLU A 141 5.68 -5.78 -8.62
N PHE A 142 5.69 -4.74 -9.45
CA PHE A 142 6.14 -3.41 -9.05
C PHE A 142 5.34 -2.84 -7.88
N ILE A 143 4.03 -3.08 -7.78
CA ILE A 143 3.21 -2.58 -6.68
C ILE A 143 3.42 -3.40 -5.41
N THR A 144 3.49 -4.72 -5.54
CA THR A 144 3.50 -5.66 -4.40
C THR A 144 4.89 -5.89 -3.82
N ASP A 145 5.96 -5.64 -4.57
CA ASP A 145 7.33 -5.91 -4.11
C ASP A 145 7.71 -5.00 -2.92
N PRO A 146 7.97 -5.58 -1.73
CA PRO A 146 8.42 -4.83 -0.56
C PRO A 146 9.88 -4.39 -0.64
N SER A 147 10.63 -4.88 -1.63
CA SER A 147 12.05 -4.58 -1.82
C SER A 147 12.30 -3.21 -2.48
N ILE A 148 11.27 -2.64 -3.11
CA ILE A 148 11.35 -1.34 -3.75
C ILE A 148 11.12 -0.24 -2.68
N THR A 149 12.07 0.66 -2.53
CA THR A 149 12.06 1.78 -1.59
C THR A 149 12.09 3.10 -2.35
N SER A 150 11.85 4.23 -1.67
CA SER A 150 11.93 5.56 -2.28
C SER A 150 13.26 5.82 -3.01
N ASP A 151 14.35 5.21 -2.54
CA ASP A 151 15.70 5.46 -3.04
C ASP A 151 16.00 4.69 -4.34
N ASN A 152 15.35 3.54 -4.55
CA ASN A 152 15.59 2.66 -5.71
C ASN A 152 14.43 2.68 -6.73
N ILE A 153 13.33 3.38 -6.44
CA ILE A 153 12.14 3.39 -7.30
C ILE A 153 12.44 3.92 -8.71
N ASN A 154 13.24 4.99 -8.82
CA ASN A 154 13.58 5.58 -10.12
C ASN A 154 14.42 4.61 -10.96
N GLN A 155 15.41 3.96 -10.36
CA GLN A 155 16.25 2.96 -11.05
C GLN A 155 15.44 1.75 -11.50
N TYR A 156 14.41 1.36 -10.73
CA TYR A 156 13.51 0.28 -11.14
C TYR A 156 12.63 0.72 -12.32
N LEU A 157 12.06 1.93 -12.25
CA LEU A 157 11.23 2.48 -13.30
C LEU A 157 12.00 2.64 -14.62
N ASP A 158 13.22 3.17 -14.57
CA ASP A 158 14.07 3.33 -15.76
C ASP A 158 14.30 1.98 -16.47
N LYS A 159 14.62 0.93 -15.71
CA LYS A 159 14.81 -0.42 -16.24
C LYS A 159 13.50 -1.02 -16.79
N ALA A 160 12.40 -0.85 -16.07
CA ALA A 160 11.10 -1.37 -16.50
C ALA A 160 10.65 -0.69 -17.80
N MET A 161 10.95 0.61 -17.95
CA MET A 161 10.67 1.36 -19.16
C MET A 161 11.59 0.97 -20.33
N GLU A 162 12.87 0.75 -20.08
CA GLU A 162 13.84 0.25 -21.07
C GLU A 162 13.34 -1.09 -21.65
N ILE A 163 13.02 -2.05 -20.77
CA ILE A 163 12.46 -3.36 -21.15
C ILE A 163 11.14 -3.20 -21.93
N ALA A 164 10.26 -2.28 -21.50
CA ALA A 164 9.00 -2.03 -22.19
C ALA A 164 9.20 -1.40 -23.58
N SER A 165 10.29 -0.65 -23.78
CA SER A 165 10.63 0.00 -25.06
C SER A 165 11.31 -0.95 -26.05
N GLU A 166 12.09 -1.91 -25.55
CA GLU A 166 12.78 -2.92 -26.37
C GLU A 166 11.82 -3.96 -26.95
N ARG A 167 10.67 -4.19 -26.30
CA ARG A 167 9.63 -5.10 -26.79
C ARG A 167 9.00 -4.56 -28.07
N THR A 168 9.17 -5.30 -29.17
CA THR A 168 8.45 -4.99 -30.42
C THR A 168 6.94 -5.21 -30.22
N ALA A 169 6.12 -4.48 -30.98
CA ALA A 169 4.65 -4.60 -30.91
C ALA A 169 4.13 -6.01 -31.27
N GLU A 170 4.95 -6.82 -31.95
CA GLU A 170 4.64 -8.18 -32.38
C GLU A 170 4.90 -9.20 -31.26
N ASP A 171 6.00 -9.07 -30.51
CA ASP A 171 6.33 -9.92 -29.35
C ASP A 171 5.31 -9.74 -28.20
N ARG A 172 4.71 -8.54 -28.08
CA ARG A 172 3.63 -8.26 -27.10
C ARG A 172 2.32 -9.02 -27.36
N SER A 173 2.16 -9.66 -28.51
CA SER A 173 0.81 -10.01 -28.99
C SER A 173 0.36 -11.44 -28.69
N SER A 174 1.24 -12.44 -28.71
CA SER A 174 0.81 -13.85 -28.61
C SER A 174 1.15 -14.45 -27.25
N GLN A 175 2.43 -14.42 -26.87
CA GLN A 175 2.90 -15.01 -25.62
C GLN A 175 2.41 -14.23 -24.39
N ASP A 176 2.52 -12.90 -24.40
CA ASP A 176 2.05 -12.05 -23.30
C ASP A 176 0.54 -12.21 -23.05
N LYS A 177 -0.27 -12.39 -24.11
CA LYS A 177 -1.72 -12.61 -23.94
C LYS A 177 -2.01 -13.93 -23.22
N VAL A 178 -1.26 -14.99 -23.52
CA VAL A 178 -1.42 -16.28 -22.82
C VAL A 178 -1.01 -16.13 -21.36
N ASP A 179 0.14 -15.51 -21.10
CA ASP A 179 0.67 -15.34 -19.75
C ASP A 179 -0.24 -14.42 -18.91
N GLU A 180 -0.81 -13.38 -19.49
CA GLU A 180 -1.82 -12.53 -18.84
C GLU A 180 -3.09 -13.30 -18.50
N GLU A 181 -3.60 -14.15 -19.40
CA GLU A 181 -4.79 -14.97 -19.15
C GLU A 181 -4.55 -16.02 -18.06
N VAL A 182 -3.36 -16.62 -18.03
CA VAL A 182 -2.93 -17.52 -16.95
C VAL A 182 -2.87 -16.75 -15.63
N PHE A 183 -2.25 -15.57 -15.63
CA PHE A 183 -2.11 -14.73 -14.43
C PHE A 183 -3.46 -14.24 -13.87
N LYS A 184 -4.43 -13.95 -14.73
CA LYS A 184 -5.80 -13.57 -14.32
C LYS A 184 -6.53 -14.69 -13.59
N LYS A 185 -6.32 -15.94 -14.02
CA LYS A 185 -7.02 -17.12 -13.47
C LYS A 185 -6.28 -17.76 -12.30
N ALA A 186 -4.98 -17.52 -12.17
CA ALA A 186 -4.17 -18.09 -11.11
C ALA A 186 -4.61 -17.60 -9.72
N TYR A 187 -4.59 -18.48 -8.73
CA TYR A 187 -4.75 -18.11 -7.33
C TYR A 187 -3.40 -17.70 -6.76
N ILE A 188 -3.30 -16.47 -6.25
CA ILE A 188 -2.07 -15.94 -5.64
C ILE A 188 -2.30 -15.87 -4.12
N PRO A 189 -1.65 -16.76 -3.34
CA PRO A 189 -1.75 -16.71 -1.88
C PRO A 189 -1.10 -15.42 -1.35
N ARG A 190 -1.73 -14.82 -0.35
CA ARG A 190 -1.27 -13.54 0.24
C ARG A 190 -0.22 -13.76 1.30
N THR A 191 -0.39 -14.83 2.06
CA THR A 191 0.48 -15.23 3.16
C THR A 191 0.99 -16.63 2.93
N LEU A 192 2.20 -16.92 3.43
CA LEU A 192 2.78 -18.26 3.30
C LEU A 192 1.93 -19.35 3.98
N THR A 193 1.04 -18.99 4.90
CA THR A 193 0.08 -19.91 5.52
C THR A 193 -1.02 -20.39 4.59
N GLU A 194 -1.32 -19.66 3.51
CA GLU A 194 -2.32 -20.03 2.51
C GLU A 194 -1.75 -20.98 1.44
N VAL A 195 -0.43 -21.21 1.44
CA VAL A 195 0.26 -22.09 0.48
C VAL A 195 0.10 -23.55 0.93
N THR A 196 -0.78 -24.29 0.27
CA THR A 196 -1.08 -25.69 0.63
C THR A 196 -0.04 -26.71 0.13
N HIS A 197 0.62 -26.43 -0.99
CA HIS A 197 1.48 -27.40 -1.71
C HIS A 197 2.93 -26.91 -1.87
N TYR A 198 3.52 -26.38 -0.81
CA TYR A 198 4.88 -25.83 -0.82
C TYR A 198 5.96 -26.86 -1.21
N GLU A 199 5.78 -28.15 -0.92
CA GLU A 199 6.73 -29.20 -1.31
C GLU A 199 6.87 -29.32 -2.83
N ARG A 200 5.73 -29.32 -3.55
CA ARG A 200 5.70 -29.37 -5.02
C ARG A 200 6.38 -28.15 -5.62
N ASP A 201 6.14 -27.00 -5.04
CA ASP A 201 6.69 -25.72 -5.47
C ASP A 201 8.23 -25.71 -5.34
N VAL A 202 8.76 -26.18 -4.20
CA VAL A 202 10.21 -26.30 -3.97
C VAL A 202 10.84 -27.33 -4.91
N ASP A 203 10.22 -28.50 -5.09
CA ASP A 203 10.72 -29.55 -5.99
C ASP A 203 10.78 -29.06 -7.45
N THR A 204 9.77 -28.30 -7.87
CA THR A 204 9.73 -27.71 -9.22
C THR A 204 10.88 -26.72 -9.41
N MET A 205 11.19 -25.92 -8.39
CA MET A 205 12.29 -24.96 -8.42
C MET A 205 13.67 -25.63 -8.39
N LEU A 206 13.84 -26.72 -7.63
CA LEU A 206 15.08 -27.49 -7.61
C LEU A 206 15.36 -28.15 -8.96
N LYS A 207 14.34 -28.77 -9.57
CA LYS A 207 14.45 -29.34 -10.93
C LYS A 207 14.82 -28.29 -11.96
N LYS A 208 14.16 -27.13 -11.95
CA LYS A 208 14.51 -26.01 -12.84
C LYS A 208 15.95 -25.53 -12.61
N LYS A 209 16.43 -25.48 -11.37
CA LYS A 209 17.82 -25.08 -11.06
C LYS A 209 18.86 -26.07 -11.60
N GLU A 210 18.52 -27.36 -11.65
CA GLU A 210 19.36 -28.39 -12.26
C GLU A 210 19.33 -28.32 -13.79
N GLU A 211 18.22 -27.86 -14.39
CA GLU A 211 18.02 -27.73 -15.84
C GLU A 211 18.48 -26.36 -16.42
N ALA A 212 18.71 -25.35 -15.58
CA ALA A 212 19.01 -23.95 -15.96
C ALA A 212 20.42 -23.69 -16.57
N SER A 213 21.08 -24.71 -17.13
CA SER A 213 22.26 -24.51 -18.00
C SER A 213 21.91 -24.20 -19.46
N SER A 214 20.62 -24.10 -19.81
CA SER A 214 20.14 -23.73 -21.16
C SER A 214 19.05 -22.66 -21.09
N GLU A 215 19.04 -21.80 -22.11
CA GLU A 215 18.31 -20.54 -22.23
C GLU A 215 16.82 -20.52 -21.87
N ASP A 216 16.44 -19.28 -21.55
CA ASP A 216 15.19 -18.64 -21.18
C ASP A 216 13.87 -19.18 -21.78
N THR A 217 12.78 -18.79 -21.12
CA THR A 217 11.34 -19.01 -21.42
C THR A 217 10.74 -20.34 -20.95
N ASN A 218 10.11 -20.33 -19.77
CA ASN A 218 8.64 -20.36 -19.65
C ASN A 218 8.22 -20.35 -18.16
N THR A 219 7.44 -19.32 -17.84
CA THR A 219 6.63 -19.03 -16.65
C THR A 219 6.96 -19.76 -15.33
N ASP A 220 7.35 -18.94 -14.35
CA ASP A 220 7.36 -19.28 -12.93
C ASP A 220 5.93 -19.58 -12.47
N ASN A 221 5.59 -20.86 -12.29
CA ASN A 221 4.30 -21.28 -11.71
C ASN A 221 4.06 -20.75 -10.29
N ILE A 222 5.06 -20.10 -9.69
CA ILE A 222 5.05 -19.64 -8.30
C ILE A 222 4.92 -18.12 -8.28
N LEU A 223 3.68 -17.63 -8.26
CA LEU A 223 3.37 -16.19 -8.35
C LEU A 223 3.41 -15.45 -7.00
N TYR A 224 3.55 -16.16 -5.89
CA TYR A 224 3.53 -15.54 -4.55
C TYR A 224 4.91 -15.10 -4.05
N GLN A 225 5.97 -15.32 -4.81
CA GLN A 225 7.34 -15.02 -4.38
C GLN A 225 7.53 -13.53 -4.09
N THR A 226 7.15 -12.68 -5.04
CA THR A 226 7.25 -11.22 -4.94
C THR A 226 6.34 -10.67 -3.84
N VAL A 227 5.10 -11.14 -3.78
CA VAL A 227 4.12 -10.76 -2.73
C VAL A 227 4.64 -11.08 -1.32
N THR A 228 5.30 -12.22 -1.15
CA THR A 228 5.83 -12.66 0.15
C THR A 228 7.25 -12.14 0.43
N GLY A 229 7.85 -11.39 -0.51
CA GLY A 229 9.22 -10.88 -0.40
C GLY A 229 10.29 -11.99 -0.40
N LEU A 230 9.98 -13.16 -0.97
CA LEU A 230 10.93 -14.24 -1.17
C LEU A 230 11.72 -14.02 -2.46
N ARG A 231 12.98 -14.47 -2.45
CA ARG A 231 13.79 -14.54 -3.67
C ARG A 231 13.15 -15.51 -4.68
N LYS A 232 13.41 -15.30 -5.96
CA LYS A 232 12.98 -16.20 -7.05
C LYS A 232 13.36 -17.67 -6.82
N ASP A 233 14.51 -17.89 -6.18
CA ASP A 233 15.02 -19.23 -5.88
C ASP A 233 14.43 -19.86 -4.60
N LEU A 234 13.47 -19.22 -3.93
CA LEU A 234 12.91 -19.59 -2.61
C LEU A 234 13.97 -19.74 -1.48
N SER A 235 15.21 -19.33 -1.73
CA SER A 235 16.35 -19.48 -0.80
C SER A 235 16.29 -18.58 0.43
N GLY A 236 15.32 -17.65 0.48
CA GLY A 236 15.08 -16.78 1.63
C GLY A 236 14.49 -15.43 1.24
N VAL A 237 14.53 -14.49 2.17
CA VAL A 237 13.98 -13.14 1.98
C VAL A 237 14.85 -12.33 1.01
N GLN A 238 14.18 -11.63 0.10
CA GLN A 238 14.79 -10.68 -0.81
C GLN A 238 15.20 -9.44 0.00
N THR A 239 16.49 -9.36 0.33
CA THR A 239 17.06 -8.24 1.07
C THR A 239 17.39 -7.12 0.10
N VAL A 240 16.72 -5.97 0.26
CA VAL A 240 17.20 -4.72 -0.30
C VAL A 240 18.62 -4.52 0.21
N ARG A 241 19.58 -4.25 -0.68
CA ARG A 241 20.87 -3.70 -0.27
C ARG A 241 20.62 -2.35 0.41
N ARG A 242 20.25 -2.36 1.69
CA ARG A 242 20.43 -1.19 2.54
C ARG A 242 21.91 -0.90 2.51
N MET A 243 22.30 0.24 1.93
CA MET A 243 23.61 0.80 2.24
C MET A 243 23.76 0.73 3.76
N PRO A 244 24.87 0.18 4.28
CA PRO A 244 25.05 0.11 5.72
C PRO A 244 24.91 1.54 6.24
N PHE A 245 23.90 1.73 7.09
CA PHE A 245 23.78 2.92 7.90
C PHE A 245 25.08 2.96 8.71
N LEU A 246 26.06 3.74 8.25
CA LEU A 246 27.32 3.99 8.90
C LEU A 246 26.99 4.76 10.19
N PHE A 247 26.50 4.01 11.18
CA PHE A 247 26.46 4.45 12.54
C PHE A 247 27.92 4.57 12.95
N LEU A 248 28.45 5.79 12.90
CA LEU A 248 29.74 6.16 13.42
C LEU A 248 29.71 5.97 14.95
N ARG A 249 29.68 4.72 15.43
CA ARG A 249 29.73 4.40 16.85
C ARG A 249 31.20 4.26 17.23
N ARG A 250 31.72 5.38 17.72
CA ARG A 250 33.00 5.47 18.43
C ARG A 250 33.08 4.38 19.52
N PRO A 251 34.19 3.62 19.61
CA PRO A 251 34.40 2.59 20.62
C PRO A 251 34.98 3.23 21.89
N TYR A 252 34.15 3.91 22.67
CA TYR A 252 34.42 4.19 24.08
C TYR A 252 33.07 4.38 24.76
N GLU A 253 32.57 3.39 25.49
CA GLU A 253 31.54 3.52 26.56
C GLU A 253 31.17 2.12 27.10
N LEU A 254 32.16 1.25 27.34
CA LEU A 254 31.94 -0.02 28.06
C LEU A 254 32.16 0.11 29.57
N CYS A 255 32.57 1.29 30.07
CA CYS A 255 32.70 1.59 31.50
C CYS A 255 31.44 2.24 32.12
N SER A 256 30.36 2.42 31.35
CA SER A 256 29.15 3.20 31.71
C SER A 256 27.90 2.36 32.02
N TRP A 257 27.99 1.03 32.09
CA TRP A 257 26.81 0.18 32.31
C TRP A 257 26.41 0.04 33.78
N VAL A 258 27.37 -0.09 34.69
CA VAL A 258 27.09 -0.27 36.13
C VAL A 258 26.55 1.04 36.75
N VAL A 259 27.09 2.19 36.34
CA VAL A 259 26.61 3.51 36.78
C VAL A 259 25.21 3.81 36.23
N ARG A 260 24.94 3.47 34.96
CA ARG A 260 23.59 3.62 34.35
C ARG A 260 22.54 2.79 35.07
N ILE A 261 22.82 1.54 35.45
CA ILE A 261 21.85 0.68 36.14
C ILE A 261 21.48 1.26 37.52
N SER A 262 22.47 1.75 38.27
CA SER A 262 22.23 2.37 39.58
C SER A 262 21.42 3.68 39.47
N LEU A 263 21.75 4.52 38.48
CA LEU A 263 21.01 5.75 38.18
C LEU A 263 19.56 5.47 37.73
N TYR A 264 19.36 4.44 36.89
CA TYR A 264 18.03 4.00 36.46
C TYR A 264 17.18 3.49 37.63
N PHE A 265 17.76 2.72 38.56
CA PHE A 265 17.05 2.25 39.74
C PHE A 265 16.64 3.40 40.67
N CYS A 266 17.52 4.39 40.85
CA CYS A 266 17.22 5.61 41.60
C CYS A 266 16.07 6.41 40.95
N VAL A 267 16.16 6.70 39.65
CA VAL A 267 15.13 7.42 38.88
C VAL A 267 13.80 6.66 38.86
N PHE A 268 13.83 5.33 38.81
CA PHE A 268 12.63 4.50 38.87
C PHE A 268 11.91 4.61 40.21
N GLN A 269 12.64 4.61 41.33
CA GLN A 269 12.06 4.78 42.66
C GLN A 269 11.46 6.16 42.86
N GLU A 270 12.11 7.22 42.36
CA GLU A 270 11.57 8.58 42.39
C GLU A 270 10.29 8.71 41.54
N ARG A 271 10.28 8.15 40.32
CA ARG A 271 9.06 8.09 39.50
C ARG A 271 7.93 7.34 40.20
N LYS A 272 8.23 6.22 40.87
CA LYS A 272 7.23 5.45 41.62
C LYS A 272 6.66 6.26 42.79
N LYS A 273 7.47 7.08 43.46
CA LYS A 273 7.00 8.02 44.50
C LYS A 273 6.12 9.12 43.91
N MET A 274 6.58 9.79 42.86
CA MET A 274 5.82 10.86 42.19
C MET A 274 4.46 10.38 41.67
N VAL A 275 4.39 9.19 41.06
CA VAL A 275 3.11 8.61 40.59
C VAL A 275 2.16 8.31 41.75
N LYS A 276 2.68 7.78 42.87
CA LYS A 276 1.86 7.52 44.06
C LYS A 276 1.32 8.80 44.68
N GLU A 277 2.12 9.86 44.73
CA GLU A 277 1.73 11.16 45.26
C GLU A 277 0.69 11.85 44.36
N ALA A 278 0.92 11.87 43.05
CA ALA A 278 -0.07 12.35 42.08
C ALA A 278 -1.40 11.57 42.16
N GLN A 279 -1.36 10.26 42.40
CA GLN A 279 -2.57 9.47 42.62
C GLN A 279 -3.24 9.77 43.96
N ARG A 280 -2.50 10.11 45.02
CA ARG A 280 -3.06 10.54 46.31
C ARG A 280 -3.77 11.88 46.16
N GLU A 281 -3.16 12.86 45.50
CA GLU A 281 -3.79 14.16 45.21
C GLU A 281 -5.05 14.02 44.34
N LYS A 282 -4.99 13.21 43.27
CA LYS A 282 -6.18 12.90 42.46
C LYS A 282 -7.31 12.23 43.25
N ARG A 283 -7.00 11.48 44.32
CA ARG A 283 -8.01 10.86 45.19
C ARG A 283 -8.67 11.85 46.13
N LYS A 284 -7.96 12.92 46.56
CA LYS A 284 -8.54 14.00 47.39
C LYS A 284 -9.64 14.74 46.64
N ASN A 285 -9.44 15.01 45.35
CA ASN A 285 -10.40 15.72 44.51
C ASN A 285 -11.37 14.78 43.75
N LYS A 286 -11.48 13.52 44.16
CA LYS A 286 -12.31 12.54 43.46
C LYS A 286 -13.79 12.74 43.79
N VAL A 287 -14.62 12.78 42.76
CA VAL A 287 -16.08 12.81 42.90
C VAL A 287 -16.55 11.68 43.83
N PRO A 288 -17.36 12.00 44.86
CA PRO A 288 -17.90 11.00 45.78
C PRO A 288 -18.59 9.85 45.05
N LYS A 289 -18.39 8.63 45.54
CA LYS A 289 -18.92 7.40 44.91
C LYS A 289 -20.45 7.43 44.78
N HIS A 290 -21.15 8.06 45.73
CA HIS A 290 -22.60 8.17 45.72
C HIS A 290 -23.11 9.09 44.60
N GLU A 291 -22.46 10.22 44.35
CA GLU A 291 -22.79 11.11 43.23
C GLU A 291 -22.55 10.44 41.87
N LYS A 292 -21.43 9.71 41.73
CA LYS A 292 -21.14 8.94 40.51
C LYS A 292 -22.23 7.91 40.23
N LYS A 293 -22.67 7.18 41.26
CA LYS A 293 -23.77 6.20 41.14
C LYS A 293 -25.12 6.87 40.84
N SER A 294 -25.40 8.03 41.42
CA SER A 294 -26.63 8.78 41.16
C SER A 294 -26.69 9.27 39.70
N LYS A 295 -25.62 9.88 39.20
CA LYS A 295 -25.50 10.29 37.79
C LYS A 295 -25.66 9.11 36.82
N GLU A 296 -25.07 7.96 37.15
CA GLU A 296 -25.20 6.74 36.34
C GLU A 296 -26.65 6.20 36.33
N LYS A 297 -27.34 6.22 37.48
CA LYS A 297 -28.76 5.84 37.57
C LYS A 297 -29.64 6.78 36.75
N VAL A 298 -29.46 8.09 36.88
CA VAL A 298 -30.20 9.11 36.11
C VAL A 298 -29.93 8.95 34.61
N ALA A 299 -28.69 8.69 34.20
CA ALA A 299 -28.35 8.44 32.81
C ALA A 299 -28.98 7.15 32.24
N LYS A 300 -29.07 6.09 33.05
CA LYS A 300 -29.78 4.85 32.66
C LYS A 300 -31.29 5.07 32.51
N ILE A 301 -31.90 5.83 33.41
CA ILE A 301 -33.33 6.19 33.32
C ILE A 301 -33.60 7.03 32.07
N LYS A 302 -32.71 7.97 31.72
CA LYS A 302 -32.82 8.78 30.50
C LYS A 302 -32.58 8.02 29.19
N LYS A 303 -31.83 6.91 29.22
CA LYS A 303 -31.59 6.04 28.04
C LYS A 303 -32.65 4.95 27.85
N GLY A 304 -33.48 4.70 28.87
CA GLY A 304 -34.57 3.72 28.83
C GLY A 304 -35.95 4.32 28.53
N ARG A 305 -36.01 5.60 28.13
CA ARG A 305 -37.19 6.28 27.60
C ARG A 305 -36.94 6.68 26.16
#